data_AF-A0A425WN64-F1
#
_entry.id   AF-A0A425WN64-F1
#
_cell.length_a   1.000
_cell.length_b   1.000
_cell.length_c   1.000
_cell.angle_alpha   90.00
_cell.angle_beta   90.00
_cell.angle_gamma   90.00
#
_symmetry.space_group_name_H-M   'P 1'
#
loop_
_entity.id
_entity.type
_entity.pdbx_description
1 polymer ?
#
loop_
_entity_poly.entity_id
_entity_poly.type
_entity_poly.pdbx_seq_one_letter_code
_entity_poly.pdbx_strand_id
1 'polypeptide(L)'
;MRGCDREGRSVFVSCGRGKPSRARVWEAYESHIAEGSTLSHDKEKSHSVLAERLSWESVEYDAREISRMPDKENPLREVNRLCFLLETFLNSHSRFDRDDLPGWLELFHVMMNGSEDKMGKAARVLDRAMRVPKTLSDREFFGIKPSSKD
;
A
#
# COMPACT_ATOMS: atom_id res chain seq x y z
N MET A 1 4.11 -3.52 0.14
CA MET A 1 4.87 -2.69 1.08
C MET A 1 4.04 -1.48 1.49
N ARG A 2 4.16 -1.02 2.74
CA ARG A 2 3.44 0.13 3.29
C ARG A 2 4.39 0.97 4.14
N GLY A 3 4.31 2.30 4.02
CA GLY A 3 5.10 3.23 4.82
C GLY A 3 4.29 4.50 5.12
N CYS A 4 4.66 5.21 6.18
CA CYS A 4 4.10 6.50 6.53
C CYS A 4 5.19 7.49 6.96
N ASP A 5 5.00 8.77 6.66
CA ASP A 5 5.86 9.86 7.13
C ASP A 5 5.30 10.51 8.41
N ARG A 6 6.06 11.47 8.96
CA ARG A 6 5.70 12.19 10.19
C ARG A 6 4.46 13.09 10.05
N GLU A 7 4.03 13.39 8.84
CA GLU A 7 2.82 14.15 8.55
C GLU A 7 1.60 13.23 8.34
N GLY A 8 1.79 11.91 8.52
CA GLY A 8 0.75 10.90 8.34
C GLY A 8 0.46 10.57 6.88
N ARG A 9 1.26 11.06 5.92
CA ARG A 9 1.14 10.65 4.51
C ARG A 9 1.68 9.24 4.36
N SER A 10 0.99 8.44 3.58
CA SER A 10 1.23 7.01 3.47
C SER A 10 1.33 6.53 2.02
N VAL A 11 2.23 5.59 1.81
CA VAL A 11 2.51 4.97 0.51
C VAL A 11 2.18 3.49 0.59
N PHE A 12 1.51 2.98 -0.44
CA PHE A 12 1.08 1.58 -0.57
C PHE A 12 1.48 1.06 -1.94
N VAL A 13 2.40 0.09 -1.97
CA VAL A 13 2.99 -0.40 -3.23
C VAL A 13 2.97 -1.93 -3.26
N SER A 14 2.65 -2.52 -4.42
CA SER A 14 2.78 -3.96 -4.62
C SER A 14 4.25 -4.35 -4.69
N CYS A 15 4.66 -5.38 -3.95
CA CYS A 15 6.07 -5.82 -3.87
C CYS A 15 6.18 -7.31 -4.24
N GLY A 16 5.42 -7.70 -5.26
CA GLY A 16 5.30 -9.08 -5.70
C GLY A 16 4.59 -9.98 -4.70
N ARG A 17 4.75 -11.29 -4.89
CA ARG A 17 4.12 -12.33 -4.05
C ARG A 17 5.11 -12.87 -3.01
N GLY A 18 4.59 -13.16 -1.83
CA GLY A 18 5.33 -13.74 -0.71
C GLY A 18 6.20 -12.73 0.02
N LYS A 19 7.22 -13.23 0.71
CA LYS A 19 8.17 -12.40 1.46
C LYS A 19 8.96 -11.51 0.48
N PRO A 20 9.06 -10.19 0.74
CA PRO A 20 9.79 -9.30 -0.15
C PRO A 20 11.29 -9.59 -0.13
N SER A 21 11.94 -9.48 -1.29
CA SER A 21 13.40 -9.50 -1.41
C SER A 21 13.95 -8.09 -1.34
N ARG A 22 15.23 -7.92 -0.99
CA ARG A 22 15.92 -6.62 -1.02
C ARG A 22 15.72 -5.88 -2.35
N ALA A 23 15.82 -6.59 -3.48
CA ALA A 23 15.61 -6.00 -4.80
C ALA A 23 14.20 -5.42 -4.96
N ARG A 24 13.17 -6.19 -4.55
CA ARG A 24 11.76 -5.73 -4.66
C ARG A 24 11.44 -4.60 -3.68
N VAL A 25 12.06 -4.59 -2.50
CA VAL A 25 11.91 -3.49 -1.54
C VAL A 25 12.49 -2.20 -2.11
N TRP A 26 13.68 -2.30 -2.71
CA TRP A 26 14.33 -1.16 -3.36
C TRP A 26 13.46 -0.57 -4.47
N GLU A 27 13.04 -1.40 -5.42
CA GLU A 27 12.17 -1.00 -6.53
C GLU A 27 10.85 -0.38 -6.05
N ALA A 28 10.29 -0.88 -4.96
CA ALA A 28 9.01 -0.38 -4.44
C ALA A 28 9.10 0.97 -3.71
N TYR A 29 10.28 1.40 -3.24
CA TYR A 29 10.40 2.56 -2.35
C TYR A 29 11.40 3.63 -2.77
N GLU A 30 12.33 3.33 -3.68
CA GLU A 30 13.41 4.27 -4.04
C GLU A 30 12.89 5.66 -4.44
N SER A 31 11.74 5.73 -5.13
CA SER A 31 11.15 6.97 -5.63
C SER A 31 10.20 7.66 -4.66
N HIS A 32 9.98 7.09 -3.47
CA HIS A 32 8.90 7.51 -2.56
C HIS A 32 9.40 8.12 -1.26
N ILE A 33 10.71 8.08 -0.99
CA ILE A 33 11.27 8.50 0.28
C ILE A 33 12.50 9.37 0.01
N ALA A 34 12.58 10.52 0.69
CA ALA A 34 13.68 11.45 0.52
C ALA A 34 15.00 10.91 1.10
N GLU A 35 16.12 11.22 0.45
CA GLU A 35 17.47 10.93 0.94
C GLU A 35 17.71 11.59 2.31
N GLY A 36 18.52 10.95 3.17
CA GLY A 36 18.81 11.45 4.52
C GLY A 36 17.66 11.35 5.54
N SER A 37 16.59 10.63 5.21
CA SER A 37 15.49 10.34 6.16
C SER A 37 15.91 9.33 7.24
N THR A 38 15.12 9.24 8.32
CA THR A 38 15.24 8.16 9.32
C THR A 38 14.22 7.06 8.99
N LEU A 39 14.69 5.82 8.88
CA LEU A 39 13.84 4.65 8.64
C LEU A 39 13.58 3.89 9.95
N SER A 40 12.35 3.95 10.43
CA SER A 40 11.85 3.14 11.54
C SER A 40 11.14 1.89 11.00
N HIS A 41 11.66 0.70 11.30
CA HIS A 41 11.12 -0.55 10.77
C HIS A 41 11.29 -1.74 11.72
N ASP A 42 10.63 -2.85 11.41
CA ASP A 42 10.85 -4.12 12.12
C ASP A 42 12.18 -4.76 11.69
N LYS A 43 12.58 -5.87 12.31
CA LYS A 43 13.83 -6.59 11.95
C LYS A 43 13.76 -7.35 10.62
N GLU A 44 12.91 -6.94 9.68
CA GLU A 44 12.82 -7.56 8.36
C GLU A 44 14.06 -7.22 7.53
N LYS A 45 14.89 -8.24 7.27
CA LYS A 45 16.18 -8.09 6.58
C LYS A 45 16.06 -7.41 5.22
N SER A 46 14.93 -7.55 4.53
CA SER A 46 14.77 -6.94 3.20
C SER A 46 14.81 -5.40 3.20
N HIS A 47 14.52 -4.74 4.33
CA HIS A 47 14.52 -3.29 4.46
C HIS A 47 15.91 -2.66 4.50
N SER A 48 16.93 -3.41 4.94
CA SER A 48 18.32 -2.94 5.07
C SER A 48 18.88 -2.29 3.80
N VAL A 49 18.42 -2.71 2.62
CA VAL A 49 18.81 -2.13 1.32
C VAL A 49 18.49 -0.64 1.21
N LEU A 50 17.41 -0.18 1.85
CA LEU A 50 17.00 1.22 1.83
C LEU A 50 17.95 2.05 2.67
N ALA A 51 18.26 1.57 3.88
CA ALA A 51 19.19 2.25 4.78
C ALA A 51 20.61 2.33 4.19
N GLU A 52 21.09 1.23 3.60
CA GLU A 52 22.42 1.15 2.99
C GLU A 52 22.58 2.09 1.79
N ARG A 53 21.57 2.15 0.90
CA ARG A 53 21.70 2.90 -0.37
C ARG A 53 21.34 4.37 -0.26
N LEU A 54 20.47 4.74 0.68
CA LEU A 54 20.00 6.12 0.87
C LEU A 54 20.72 6.82 2.04
N SER A 55 21.74 6.17 2.59
CA SER A 55 22.55 6.66 3.73
C SER A 55 21.68 7.08 4.92
N TRP A 56 20.63 6.30 5.21
CA TRP A 56 19.67 6.63 6.26
C TRP A 56 20.11 6.15 7.63
N GLU A 57 19.65 6.87 8.65
CA GLU A 57 19.61 6.33 9.99
C GLU A 57 18.53 5.24 10.04
N SER A 58 18.91 4.03 10.46
CA SER A 58 18.02 2.87 10.58
C SER A 58 17.73 2.58 12.05
N VAL A 59 16.46 2.66 12.44
CA VAL A 59 15.98 2.28 13.77
C VAL A 59 15.15 1.01 13.63
N GLU A 60 15.71 -0.09 14.11
CA GLU A 60 15.09 -1.41 14.07
C GLU A 60 14.39 -1.74 15.39
N TYR A 61 13.20 -2.32 15.29
CA TYR A 61 12.45 -2.76 16.46
C TYR A 61 12.15 -4.27 16.41
N ASP A 62 12.38 -4.96 17.52
CA ASP A 62 12.05 -6.39 17.64
C ASP A 62 10.54 -6.57 17.84
N ALA A 63 9.89 -7.32 16.95
CA ALA A 63 8.46 -7.58 17.06
C ALA A 63 8.07 -8.22 18.40
N ARG A 64 8.96 -9.03 19.02
CA ARG A 64 8.70 -9.68 20.31
C ARG A 64 8.74 -8.70 21.49
N GLU A 65 9.46 -7.61 21.34
CA GLU A 65 9.55 -6.53 22.33
C GLU A 65 8.36 -5.59 22.14
N ILE A 66 8.12 -5.15 20.91
CA ILE A 66 7.00 -4.26 20.56
C ILE A 66 5.66 -4.87 20.95
N SER A 67 5.46 -6.18 20.73
CA SER A 67 4.18 -6.84 21.05
C SER A 67 3.84 -6.86 22.54
N ARG A 68 4.81 -6.56 23.41
CA ARG A 68 4.65 -6.49 24.87
C ARG A 68 4.45 -5.06 25.36
N MET A 69 4.70 -4.07 24.50
CA MET A 69 4.51 -2.66 24.83
C MET A 69 3.03 -2.28 24.75
N PRO A 70 2.57 -1.31 25.55
CA PRO A 70 1.27 -0.70 25.34
C PRO A 70 1.16 -0.13 23.92
N ASP A 71 -0.01 -0.26 23.29
CA ASP A 71 -0.24 0.22 21.92
C ASP A 71 0.18 1.68 21.70
N LYS A 72 0.01 2.55 22.71
CA LYS A 72 0.40 3.97 22.64
C LYS A 72 1.90 4.20 22.56
N GLU A 73 2.70 3.26 23.03
CA GLU A 73 4.16 3.31 23.07
C GLU A 73 4.79 2.57 21.89
N ASN A 74 3.99 1.83 21.12
CA ASN A 74 4.46 1.10 19.95
C ASN A 74 4.94 2.07 18.86
N PRO A 75 6.24 2.11 18.53
CA PRO A 75 6.79 3.05 17.55
C PRO A 75 6.34 2.75 16.12
N LEU A 76 5.87 1.52 15.85
CA LEU A 76 5.34 1.09 14.56
C LEU A 76 3.79 1.10 14.53
N ARG A 77 3.13 1.68 15.54
CA ARG A 77 1.67 1.68 15.65
C ARG A 77 0.98 2.22 14.41
N GLU A 78 1.47 3.33 13.86
CA GLU A 78 0.84 3.99 12.73
C GLU A 78 0.84 3.11 11.47
N VAL A 79 2.00 2.58 11.10
CA VAL A 79 2.11 1.66 9.96
C VAL A 79 1.34 0.35 10.20
N ASN A 80 1.35 -0.17 11.43
CA ASN A 80 0.57 -1.36 11.78
C ASN A 80 -0.94 -1.12 11.64
N ARG A 81 -1.42 0.06 12.05
CA ARG A 81 -2.82 0.45 11.86
C ARG A 81 -3.17 0.54 10.37
N LEU A 82 -2.29 1.09 9.54
CA LEU A 82 -2.50 1.13 8.09
C LEU A 82 -2.52 -0.28 7.47
N CYS A 83 -1.67 -1.19 7.94
CA CYS A 83 -1.70 -2.60 7.53
C CYS A 83 -3.05 -3.25 7.84
N PHE A 84 -3.54 -3.09 9.08
CA PHE A 84 -4.83 -3.61 9.51
C PHE A 84 -6.00 -3.04 8.67
N LEU A 85 -6.02 -1.73 8.44
CA LEU A 85 -7.05 -1.08 7.64
C LEU A 85 -7.04 -1.55 6.18
N LEU A 86 -5.85 -1.70 5.59
CA LEU A 86 -5.72 -2.20 4.22
C LEU A 86 -6.21 -3.64 4.11
N GLU A 87 -5.86 -4.50 5.06
CA GLU A 87 -6.34 -5.88 5.09
C GLU A 87 -7.87 -5.94 5.23
N THR A 88 -8.44 -5.14 6.12
CA THR A 88 -9.89 -5.03 6.30
C THR A 88 -10.58 -4.57 5.01
N PHE A 89 -10.00 -3.56 4.35
CA PHE A 89 -10.50 -3.03 3.08
C PHE A 89 -10.45 -4.08 1.96
N LEU A 90 -9.35 -4.82 1.81
CA LEU A 90 -9.26 -5.86 0.78
C LEU A 90 -10.20 -7.04 1.07
N ASN A 91 -10.32 -7.44 2.34
CA ASN A 91 -11.20 -8.53 2.76
C ASN A 91 -12.69 -8.19 2.57
N SER A 92 -13.09 -6.92 2.71
CA SER A 92 -14.46 -6.50 2.41
C SER A 92 -14.80 -6.56 0.92
N HIS A 93 -13.80 -6.69 0.05
CA HIS A 93 -13.94 -6.78 -1.41
C HIS A 93 -13.43 -8.11 -1.96
N SER A 94 -13.67 -9.22 -1.24
CA SER A 94 -13.10 -10.57 -1.46
C SER A 94 -13.15 -11.17 -2.89
N ARG A 95 -13.87 -10.58 -3.84
CA ARG A 95 -13.96 -11.01 -5.25
C ARG A 95 -13.15 -10.16 -6.22
N PHE A 96 -12.27 -9.29 -5.73
CA PHE A 96 -11.44 -8.46 -6.60
C PHE A 96 -10.40 -9.28 -7.37
N ASP A 97 -10.12 -8.88 -8.61
CA ASP A 97 -9.03 -9.45 -9.39
C ASP A 97 -7.69 -9.05 -8.76
N ARG A 98 -6.84 -10.03 -8.45
CA ARG A 98 -5.53 -9.76 -7.86
C ARG A 98 -4.59 -9.04 -8.82
N ASP A 99 -4.85 -9.13 -10.13
CA ASP A 99 -4.09 -8.40 -11.13
C ASP A 99 -4.41 -6.89 -11.07
N ASP A 100 -5.58 -6.52 -10.54
CA ASP A 100 -5.99 -5.13 -10.27
C ASP A 100 -5.49 -4.61 -8.90
N LEU A 101 -4.72 -5.38 -8.13
CA LEU A 101 -4.22 -4.96 -6.82
C LEU A 101 -3.58 -3.56 -6.82
N PRO A 102 -2.77 -3.14 -7.82
CA PRO A 102 -2.27 -1.77 -7.89
C PRO A 102 -3.38 -0.71 -7.86
N GLY A 103 -4.50 -0.93 -8.56
CA GLY A 103 -5.64 -0.02 -8.56
C GLY A 103 -6.35 0.03 -7.20
N TRP A 104 -6.46 -1.11 -6.51
CA TRP A 104 -6.99 -1.16 -5.14
C TRP A 104 -6.09 -0.42 -4.14
N LEU A 105 -4.77 -0.54 -4.28
CA LEU A 105 -3.81 0.21 -3.46
C LEU A 105 -3.87 1.72 -3.74
N GLU A 106 -4.10 2.13 -4.99
CA GLU A 106 -4.30 3.53 -5.35
C GLU A 106 -5.60 4.11 -4.77
N LEU A 107 -6.70 3.36 -4.85
CA LEU A 107 -7.97 3.74 -4.22
C LEU A 107 -7.80 3.89 -2.69
N PHE A 108 -7.14 2.91 -2.06
CA PHE A 108 -6.84 2.98 -0.63
C PHE A 108 -5.93 4.16 -0.29
N HIS A 109 -4.94 4.47 -1.13
CA HIS A 109 -4.10 5.65 -0.98
C HIS A 109 -4.93 6.94 -0.97
N VAL A 110 -5.91 7.10 -1.87
CA VAL A 110 -6.80 8.27 -1.88
C VAL A 110 -7.67 8.33 -0.63
N MET A 111 -8.15 7.19 -0.13
CA MET A 111 -8.93 7.14 1.11
C MET A 111 -8.11 7.62 2.31
N MET A 112 -6.86 7.15 2.43
CA MET A 112 -6.02 7.39 3.60
C MET A 112 -5.27 8.72 3.56
N ASN A 113 -5.04 9.30 2.38
CA ASN A 113 -4.25 10.52 2.22
C ASN A 113 -5.11 11.72 1.77
N GLY A 114 -4.54 12.91 1.90
CA GLY A 114 -5.18 14.17 1.49
C GLY A 114 -6.08 14.78 2.57
N SER A 115 -6.17 16.11 2.53
CA SER A 115 -6.97 16.93 3.46
C SER A 115 -8.45 17.03 3.08
N GLU A 116 -8.83 16.48 1.92
CA GLU A 116 -10.21 16.48 1.43
C GLU A 116 -11.12 15.64 2.32
N ASP A 117 -12.37 16.06 2.42
CA ASP A 117 -13.42 15.25 3.04
C ASP A 117 -13.76 14.03 2.17
N LYS A 118 -14.71 13.20 2.65
CA LYS A 118 -15.10 11.97 1.94
C LYS A 118 -15.64 12.25 0.53
N MET A 119 -16.33 13.37 0.34
CA MET A 119 -16.95 13.72 -0.93
C MET A 119 -15.92 14.24 -1.93
N GLY A 120 -14.98 15.08 -1.48
CA GLY A 120 -13.84 15.52 -2.29
C GLY A 120 -13.03 14.33 -2.80
N LYS A 121 -12.69 13.40 -1.90
CA LYS A 121 -11.98 12.17 -2.26
C LYS A 121 -12.72 11.35 -3.30
N ALA A 122 -14.04 11.16 -3.13
CA ALA A 122 -14.86 10.45 -4.11
C ALA A 122 -14.90 11.17 -5.47
N ALA A 123 -15.09 12.48 -5.48
CA ALA A 123 -15.09 13.30 -6.68
C ALA A 123 -13.75 13.20 -7.43
N ARG A 124 -12.62 13.22 -6.71
CA ARG A 124 -11.28 13.05 -7.30
C ARG A 124 -11.11 11.70 -7.99
N VAL A 125 -11.58 10.62 -7.38
CA VAL A 125 -11.52 9.28 -8.00
C VAL A 125 -12.37 9.24 -9.27
N LEU A 126 -13.60 9.77 -9.21
CA LEU A 126 -14.50 9.80 -10.36
C LEU A 126 -13.96 10.68 -11.49
N ASP A 127 -13.47 11.89 -11.18
CA ASP A 127 -12.86 12.79 -12.17
C ASP A 127 -11.70 12.11 -12.90
N ARG A 128 -10.83 11.40 -12.17
CA ARG A 128 -9.73 10.66 -12.78
C ARG A 128 -10.20 9.48 -13.63
N ALA A 129 -11.20 8.74 -13.18
CA ALA A 129 -11.80 7.66 -13.97
C ALA A 129 -12.42 8.19 -15.28
N MET A 130 -13.07 9.36 -15.24
CA MET A 130 -13.69 9.99 -16.41
C MET A 130 -12.65 10.57 -17.39
N ARG A 131 -11.46 10.96 -16.91
CA ARG A 131 -10.35 11.44 -17.76
C ARG A 131 -9.59 10.34 -18.49
N VAL A 132 -9.73 9.08 -18.08
CA VAL A 132 -9.12 7.92 -18.73
C VAL A 132 -10.21 7.10 -19.41
N PRO A 133 -10.58 7.42 -20.67
CA PRO A 133 -11.63 6.70 -21.36
C PRO A 133 -11.14 5.31 -21.79
N LYS A 134 -11.23 4.33 -20.88
CA LYS A 134 -11.35 2.93 -21.27
C LYS A 134 -12.83 2.62 -21.39
N THR A 135 -13.39 2.83 -22.59
CA THR A 135 -14.75 2.40 -22.91
C THR A 135 -14.74 0.89 -23.15
N LEU A 136 -15.29 0.12 -22.21
CA LEU A 136 -15.73 -1.25 -22.48
C LEU A 136 -17.05 -1.15 -23.26
N SER A 137 -17.12 -1.75 -24.44
CA SER A 137 -18.42 -1.86 -25.11
C SER A 137 -19.31 -2.85 -24.36
N ASP A 138 -20.62 -2.60 -24.31
CA ASP A 138 -21.60 -3.52 -23.70
C ASP A 138 -21.48 -4.94 -24.27
N ARG A 139 -21.10 -5.05 -25.55
CA ARG A 139 -20.87 -6.32 -26.24
C ARG A 139 -19.62 -7.05 -25.76
N GLU A 140 -18.56 -6.36 -25.40
CA GLU A 140 -17.35 -6.98 -24.83
C GLU A 140 -17.58 -7.39 -23.37
N PHE A 141 -18.34 -6.61 -22.61
CA PHE A 141 -18.64 -6.90 -21.19
C PHE A 141 -19.66 -8.04 -21.03
N PHE A 142 -20.75 -8.03 -21.80
CA PHE A 142 -21.82 -9.03 -21.71
C PHE A 142 -21.74 -10.14 -22.77
N GLY A 143 -20.83 -10.05 -23.75
CA GLY A 143 -20.71 -11.02 -24.84
C GLY A 143 -19.90 -12.27 -24.51
N ILE A 144 -19.31 -12.36 -23.31
CA ILE A 144 -18.64 -13.58 -22.84
C ILE A 144 -19.72 -14.61 -22.50
N LYS A 145 -20.01 -15.51 -23.45
CA LYS A 145 -20.83 -16.69 -23.15
C LYS A 145 -20.08 -17.57 -22.15
N PRO A 146 -20.75 -18.13 -21.13
CA PRO A 146 -20.12 -19.14 -20.29
C PRO A 146 -19.67 -20.28 -21.21
N SER A 147 -18.36 -20.59 -21.23
CA SER A 147 -17.90 -21.81 -21.86
C SER A 147 -18.60 -22.96 -21.15
N SER A 148 -19.44 -23.70 -21.86
CA SER A 148 -19.93 -25.00 -21.42
C SER A 148 -18.70 -25.81 -21.00
N LYS A 149 -18.58 -26.10 -19.70
CA LYS A 149 -17.67 -27.13 -19.22
C LYS A 149 -18.46 -28.43 -19.31
N ASP A 150 -18.08 -29.25 -20.28
CA ASP A 150 -18.30 -30.70 -20.23
C ASP A 150 -17.48 -31.32 -19.07
#